data_AF-A0A955PG20-F1
#
_entry.id   AF-A0A955PG20-F1
#
_cell.length_a   1.000
_cell.length_b   1.000
_cell.length_c   1.000
_cell.angle_alpha   90.00
_cell.angle_beta   90.00
_cell.angle_gamma   90.00
#
_symmetry.space_group_name_H-M   'P 1'
#
loop_
_entity.id
_entity.type
_entity.pdbx_description
1 polymer ?
#
loop_
_entity_poly.entity_id
_entity_poly.type
_entity_poly.pdbx_seq_one_letter_code
_entity_poly.pdbx_strand_id
1 'polypeptide(L)' 'FPEDEGDVQALVRTCSKHGASLTGRGAGTSLAGQTCGQGVIADLSRSFDRILEVDVEGRTVRLQP' A
#
# COMPACT_ATOMS: atom_id res chain seq x y z
N PHE A 1 -2.99 -1.06 9.54
CA PHE A 1 -1.69 -1.45 9.00
C PHE A 1 -1.81 -2.89 8.55
N PRO A 2 -1.90 -3.16 7.24
CA PRO A 2 -1.86 -4.51 6.70
C PRO A 2 -0.50 -5.15 6.98
N GLU A 3 -0.47 -6.44 7.29
CA GLU A 3 0.77 -7.20 7.52
C GLU A 3 1.27 -7.86 6.22
N ASP A 4 0.36 -8.21 5.31
CA ASP A 4 0.66 -8.86 4.04
C ASP A 4 -0.33 -8.51 2.92
N GLU A 5 -0.12 -9.06 1.72
CA GLU A 5 -1.01 -8.81 0.58
C GLU A 5 -2.46 -9.29 0.83
N GLY A 6 -2.66 -10.30 1.68
CA GLY A 6 -3.97 -10.84 2.03
C GLY A 6 -4.81 -9.81 2.77
N ASP A 7 -4.22 -9.09 3.72
CA ASP A 7 -4.87 -8.00 4.44
C ASP A 7 -5.28 -6.86 3.49
N VAL A 8 -4.41 -6.49 2.55
CA VAL A 8 -4.73 -5.45 1.55
C VAL A 8 -5.91 -5.89 0.68
N GLN A 9 -5.92 -7.14 0.22
CA GLN A 9 -7.04 -7.68 -0.54
C GLN A 9 -8.34 -7.72 0.27
N ALA A 10 -8.27 -8.07 1.56
CA ALA A 10 -9.42 -8.08 2.46
C ALA A 10 -9.99 -6.66 2.65
N LEU A 11 -9.13 -5.65 2.79
CA LEU A 11 -9.53 -4.24 2.84
C LEU A 11 -10.23 -3.82 1.55
N VAL A 12 -9.66 -4.10 0.38
CA VAL A 12 -10.27 -3.76 -0.91
C VAL A 12 -11.66 -4.37 -1.04
N ARG A 13 -11.80 -5.67 -0.76
CA ARG A 13 -13.10 -6.38 -0.80
C ARG A 13 -14.11 -5.77 0.18
N THR A 14 -13.68 -5.45 1.39
CA THR A 14 -14.55 -4.90 2.44
C THR A 14 -15.01 -3.49 2.09
N CYS A 15 -14.08 -2.61 1.70
CA CYS A 15 -14.39 -1.26 1.26
C CYS A 15 -15.37 -1.26 0.07
N SER A 16 -15.15 -2.14 -0.91
CA SER A 16 -16.06 -2.32 -2.04
C SER A 16 -17.46 -2.77 -1.60
N LYS A 17 -17.56 -3.77 -0.71
CA LYS A 17 -18.84 -4.26 -0.17
C LYS A 17 -19.63 -3.18 0.55
N HIS A 18 -18.95 -2.27 1.24
CA HIS A 18 -19.57 -1.24 2.08
C HIS A 18 -19.66 0.13 1.41
N GLY A 19 -19.19 0.28 0.17
CA GLY A 19 -19.16 1.58 -0.52
C GLY A 19 -18.22 2.60 0.14
N ALA A 20 -17.23 2.15 0.90
CA ALA A 20 -16.26 3.00 1.57
C ALA A 20 -15.06 3.28 0.66
N SER A 21 -14.55 4.51 0.69
CA SER A 21 -13.27 4.87 0.06
C SER A 21 -12.09 4.22 0.79
N LEU A 22 -11.05 3.89 0.02
CA LEU A 22 -9.80 3.32 0.50
C LEU A 22 -8.63 4.12 -0.09
N THR A 23 -7.76 4.65 0.77
CA THR A 23 -6.57 5.40 0.35
C THR A 23 -5.32 4.69 0.85
N GLY A 24 -4.38 4.40 -0.06
CA GLY A 24 -3.06 3.86 0.30
C GLY A 24 -2.16 4.95 0.89
N ARG A 25 -1.41 4.62 1.94
CA ARG A 25 -0.46 5.53 2.58
C ARG A 25 0.91 4.86 2.74
N GLY A 26 1.94 5.52 2.21
CA GLY A 26 3.34 5.24 2.53
C GLY A 26 3.87 6.22 3.60
N ALA A 27 5.07 6.77 3.40
CA ALA A 27 5.71 7.68 4.37
C ALA A 27 4.95 8.99 4.67
N GLY A 28 3.97 9.39 3.84
CA GLY A 28 3.18 10.60 4.10
C GLY A 28 3.88 11.92 3.76
N THR A 29 4.94 11.89 2.96
CA THR A 29 5.77 13.07 2.63
C THR A 29 5.22 13.96 1.52
N SER A 30 4.13 13.54 0.85
CA SER A 30 3.48 14.35 -0.20
C SER A 30 2.76 15.56 0.39
N LEU A 31 2.93 16.72 -0.25
CA LEU A 31 2.28 17.97 0.13
C LEU A 31 0.90 18.18 -0.52
N ALA A 32 0.56 17.36 -1.53
CA ALA A 32 -0.65 17.52 -2.35
C ALA A 32 -1.86 16.73 -1.81
N GLY A 33 -1.88 16.41 -0.51
CA GLY A 33 -3.01 15.76 0.16
C GLY A 33 -3.28 14.30 -0.24
N GLN A 34 -2.38 13.65 -0.99
CA GLN A 34 -2.59 12.30 -1.54
C GLN A 34 -2.76 11.21 -0.46
N THR A 35 -2.25 11.47 0.74
CA THR A 35 -2.29 10.55 1.88
C THR A 35 -3.40 10.85 2.88
N CYS A 36 -4.20 11.89 2.61
CA CYS A 36 -5.28 12.36 3.47
C CYS A 36 -6.60 12.24 2.70
N GLY A 37 -7.46 11.32 3.12
CA GLY A 37 -8.79 11.12 2.53
C GLY A 37 -9.80 10.72 3.59
N GLN A 38 -11.08 10.94 3.31
CA GLN A 38 -12.16 10.34 4.11
C GLN A 38 -12.22 8.83 3.84
N GLY A 39 -12.64 8.05 4.82
CA GLY A 39 -12.74 6.59 4.72
C GLY A 39 -11.55 5.85 5.33
N VAL A 40 -11.19 4.71 4.73
CA VAL A 40 -10.16 3.81 5.27
C VAL A 40 -8.79 4.19 4.73
N ILE A 41 -7.80 4.31 5.61
CA ILE A 41 -6.39 4.51 5.24
C ILE A 41 -5.64 3.17 5.39
N ALA A 42 -5.15 2.64 4.27
CA ALA A 42 -4.26 1.48 4.24
C ALA A 42 -2.81 1.95 4.33
N ASP A 43 -2.28 2.05 5.55
CA ASP A 43 -0.89 2.40 5.79
C ASP A 43 0.02 1.17 5.62
N LEU A 44 0.81 1.18 4.54
CA LEU A 44 1.72 0.12 4.11
C LEU A 44 3.14 0.30 4.66
N SER A 45 3.45 1.48 5.22
CA SER A 45 4.82 1.88 5.57
C SER A 45 5.50 1.02 6.64
N ARG A 46 4.75 0.14 7.31
CA ARG A 46 5.24 -0.70 8.41
C ARG A 46 5.68 -2.10 7.99
N SER A 47 5.03 -2.69 6.99
CA SER A 47 5.14 -4.14 6.72
C SER A 47 5.56 -4.47 5.28
N PHE A 48 5.59 -3.48 4.40
CA PHE A 48 5.83 -3.63 2.95
C PHE A 48 7.20 -3.09 2.52
N ASP A 49 8.26 -3.40 3.25
CA ASP A 49 9.61 -2.85 3.03
C ASP A 49 10.60 -3.83 2.36
N ARG A 50 10.11 -4.97 1.85
CA ARG A 50 10.97 -6.06 1.37
C ARG A 50 11.36 -5.92 -0.10
N ILE A 51 12.63 -6.19 -0.40
CA ILE A 51 13.09 -6.48 -1.76
C ILE A 51 12.72 -7.92 -2.10
N LEU A 52 12.05 -8.12 -3.22
CA LEU A 52 11.57 -9.43 -3.69
C LEU A 52 12.55 -10.05 -4.69
N GLU A 53 13.17 -9.25 -5.54
CA GLU A 53 14.06 -9.71 -6.61
C GLU A 53 14.99 -8.60 -7.07
N VAL A 54 16.24 -8.93 -7.36
CA VAL A 54 17.23 -8.01 -7.94
C VAL A 54 17.83 -8.66 -9.18
N ASP A 55 17.59 -8.08 -10.34
CA ASP A 55 18.22 -8.45 -11.60
C ASP A 55 19.31 -7.43 -11.94
N VAL A 56 20.55 -7.81 -11.68
CA VAL A 56 21.72 -6.94 -11.88
C VAL A 56 22.03 -6.78 -13.37
N GLU A 57 21.84 -7.82 -14.18
CA GLU A 57 22.14 -7.79 -15.62
C GLU A 57 21.09 -6.95 -16.36
N GLY A 58 19.80 -7.19 -16.08
CA GLY A 58 18.69 -6.42 -16.62
C GLY A 58 18.47 -5.06 -15.94
N ARG A 59 19.20 -4.77 -14.85
CA ARG A 59 19.12 -3.52 -14.06
C ARG A 59 17.72 -3.22 -13.54
N THR A 60 17.04 -4.23 -13.02
CA THR A 60 15.69 -4.08 -12.43
C THR A 60 15.63 -4.63 -11.01
N VAL A 61 14.73 -4.06 -10.20
CA VAL A 61 14.45 -4.53 -8.84
C VAL A 61 12.94 -4.62 -8.67
N ARG A 62 12.46 -5.76 -8.14
CA ARG A 62 11.09 -5.94 -7.70
C ARG A 62 11.08 -5.86 -6.18
N LEU A 63 10.23 -5.01 -5.62
CA LEU A 63 10.14 -4.76 -4.18
C LEU A 63 8.69 -4.45 -3.78
N GLN A 64 8.42 -4.52 -2.48
CA GLN A 64 7.18 -4.07 -1.88
C GLN A 64 7.15 -2.52 -1.74
N PRO A 65 5.95 -1.90 -1.69
CA PRO A 65 5.79 -0.44 -1.74
C PRO A 65 6.04 0.32 -0.44
#